data_AF-V2XIB5-F1
#
_entry.id   AF-V2XIB5-F1
#
_cell.length_a   1.000
_cell.length_b   1.000
_cell.length_c   1.000
_cell.angle_alpha   90.00
_cell.angle_beta   90.00
_cell.angle_gamma   90.00
#
_symmetry.space_group_name_H-M   'P 1'
#
loop_
_entity.id
_entity.type
_entity.pdbx_description
1 polymer ?
#
loop_
_entity_poly.entity_id
_entity_poly.type
_entity_poly.pdbx_seq_one_letter_code
_entity_poly.pdbx_strand_id
1 'polypeptide(L)'
;MRKIISMILVFAIIFSFTSNASASELIRTGKDESFSFYNEGKLVTVKIRRMGNSAASEVYIDGVLSQKSVGSLTTKTINTKVYDLSAPLRYNAAKETVSKIGDFNSFTTHEPVSNIKIDEKINANSVKSIRRSITDEPVDNTGLSQSYFGGGYYYLGEYGGFYYAPDVYAQLHRKYSSKYEGETKTWRWGENETLGAISAYLSLFLGPSLVGFIVTALFFTAQGVIAYAQSIKLATFSFYYTYMVTIKYKSYYGAWRDMTYWKIENTTAGTTKWKLKSFNGGFGVSNTEMVKAGIDNYVAQK
;
A
#
# COMPACT_ATOMS: atom_id res chain seq x y z
N MET A 1 -34.17 7.82 -7.00
CA MET A 1 -33.56 8.94 -7.77
C MET A 1 -32.23 9.31 -7.14
N ARG A 2 -31.19 9.33 -7.98
CA ARG A 2 -29.77 9.61 -7.66
C ARG A 2 -29.57 11.03 -7.12
N LYS A 3 -28.76 11.17 -6.05
CA LYS A 3 -27.95 12.37 -5.74
C LYS A 3 -26.70 11.87 -5.01
N ILE A 4 -25.63 11.51 -5.72
CA ILE A 4 -24.40 12.33 -5.87
C ILE A 4 -24.06 13.06 -4.57
N ILE A 5 -23.22 12.45 -3.74
CA ILE A 5 -22.45 13.15 -2.71
C ILE A 5 -20.97 13.01 -3.10
N SER A 6 -20.47 14.13 -3.63
CA SER A 6 -19.09 14.58 -3.77
C SER A 6 -17.96 13.61 -3.38
N MET A 7 -17.36 12.99 -4.39
CA MET A 7 -16.05 12.32 -4.32
C MET A 7 -14.93 13.37 -4.29
N ILE A 8 -14.71 14.01 -3.14
CA ILE A 8 -13.46 14.77 -2.86
C ILE A 8 -13.04 14.47 -1.42
N LEU A 9 -12.42 13.30 -1.22
CA LEU A 9 -11.28 13.08 -0.30
C LEU A 9 -10.77 11.63 -0.46
N VAL A 10 -10.31 11.28 -1.66
CA VAL A 10 -9.59 10.04 -1.91
C VAL A 10 -8.16 10.42 -2.25
N PHE A 11 -7.18 9.63 -1.79
CA PHE A 11 -5.73 9.71 -2.05
C PHE A 11 -4.88 10.42 -1.00
N ALA A 12 -4.33 9.64 -0.06
CA ALA A 12 -3.03 9.92 0.57
C ALA A 12 -2.51 8.71 1.39
N ILE A 13 -1.97 7.66 0.76
CA ILE A 13 -1.18 6.63 1.50
C ILE A 13 -0.12 5.98 0.61
N ILE A 14 1.09 6.57 0.50
CA ILE A 14 2.32 5.81 0.17
C ILE A 14 3.53 6.52 0.82
N PHE A 15 4.10 5.94 1.88
CA PHE A 15 5.53 5.62 2.03
C PHE A 15 5.86 5.27 3.49
N SER A 16 6.18 3.99 3.74
CA SER A 16 7.28 3.62 4.64
C SER A 16 7.84 2.25 4.25
N PHE A 17 9.17 2.15 4.33
CA PHE A 17 10.07 1.02 4.06
C PHE A 17 10.49 0.79 2.61
N THR A 18 11.49 1.57 2.18
CA THR A 18 12.54 1.07 1.28
C THR A 18 13.35 0.02 2.02
N SER A 19 12.94 -1.24 1.91
CA SER A 19 13.87 -2.37 2.00
C SER A 19 13.89 -2.99 0.62
N ASN A 20 15.04 -2.98 -0.04
CA ASN A 20 15.28 -3.80 -1.22
C ASN A 20 15.06 -5.26 -0.82
N ALA A 21 13.88 -5.80 -1.11
CA ALA A 21 13.61 -7.21 -0.94
C ALA A 21 14.03 -7.90 -2.23
N SER A 22 15.31 -8.25 -2.32
CA SER A 22 15.73 -9.32 -3.23
C SER A 22 14.94 -10.57 -2.86
N ALA A 23 14.39 -11.26 -3.86
CA ALA A 23 13.65 -12.50 -3.68
C ALA A 23 14.47 -13.63 -3.01
N SER A 24 15.78 -13.42 -2.83
CA SER A 24 16.71 -14.33 -2.16
C SER A 24 16.92 -14.06 -0.66
N GLU A 25 16.37 -12.99 -0.08
CA GLU A 25 16.50 -12.71 1.36
C GLU A 25 15.12 -12.48 2.03
N LEU A 26 14.27 -13.51 1.96
CA LEU A 26 13.26 -13.74 2.99
C LEU A 26 13.99 -14.12 4.29
N ILE A 27 14.59 -13.15 4.97
CA ILE A 27 15.10 -13.37 6.32
C ILE A 27 13.91 -13.79 7.18
N ARG A 28 13.96 -15.06 7.60
CA ARG A 28 13.06 -15.72 8.55
C ARG A 28 13.24 -15.14 9.96
N THR A 29 13.04 -13.85 10.16
CA THR A 29 13.08 -13.23 11.49
C THR A 29 11.69 -12.73 11.88
N GLY A 30 11.19 -13.25 13.00
CA GLY A 30 9.93 -12.85 13.61
C GLY A 30 10.01 -11.41 14.12
N LYS A 31 9.68 -10.45 13.25
CA LYS A 31 9.43 -9.08 13.66
C LYS A 31 7.93 -8.88 13.87
N ASP A 32 7.59 -8.34 15.02
CA ASP A 32 6.29 -7.72 15.23
C ASP A 32 6.27 -6.45 14.38
N GLU A 33 5.34 -6.38 13.43
CA GLU A 33 5.18 -5.22 12.57
C GLU A 33 3.76 -4.68 12.70
N SER A 34 3.63 -3.36 12.79
CA SER A 34 2.35 -2.67 12.85
C SER A 34 2.20 -1.72 11.67
N PHE A 35 0.97 -1.58 11.18
CA PHE A 35 0.60 -0.55 10.23
C PHE A 35 -0.75 0.03 10.61
N SER A 36 -0.96 1.30 10.29
CA SER A 36 -2.19 2.02 10.62
C SER A 36 -2.74 2.73 9.40
N PHE A 37 -4.06 2.80 9.31
CA PHE A 37 -4.79 3.52 8.27
C PHE A 37 -6.09 4.08 8.83
N TYR A 38 -6.59 5.16 8.23
CA TYR A 38 -7.90 5.72 8.57
C TYR A 38 -8.98 5.03 7.74
N ASN A 39 -10.09 4.70 8.39
CA ASN A 39 -11.29 4.18 7.73
C ASN A 39 -12.53 4.76 8.40
N GLU A 40 -13.40 5.41 7.62
CA GLU A 40 -14.63 6.08 8.10
C GLU A 40 -14.43 6.94 9.37
N GLY A 41 -13.32 7.68 9.43
CA GLY A 41 -13.02 8.56 10.57
C GLY A 41 -12.43 7.87 11.80
N LYS A 42 -12.25 6.55 11.79
CA LYS A 42 -11.58 5.79 12.85
C LYS A 42 -10.15 5.43 12.44
N LEU A 43 -9.25 5.39 13.42
CA LEU A 43 -7.90 4.90 13.23
C LEU A 43 -7.89 3.39 13.43
N VAL A 44 -7.56 2.65 12.37
CA VAL A 44 -7.39 1.20 12.43
C VAL A 44 -5.91 0.89 12.44
N THR A 45 -5.44 0.19 13.47
CA THR A 45 -4.07 -0.31 13.57
C THR A 45 -4.07 -1.83 13.56
N VAL A 46 -3.29 -2.42 12.67
CA VAL A 46 -3.12 -3.88 12.60
C VAL A 46 -1.69 -4.20 12.98
N LYS A 47 -1.52 -5.04 14.01
CA LYS A 47 -0.26 -5.68 14.37
C LYS A 47 -0.23 -7.08 13.80
N ILE A 48 0.91 -7.47 13.26
CA ILE A 48 1.17 -8.81 12.75
C ILE A 48 2.42 -9.34 13.45
N ARG A 49 2.33 -10.59 13.89
CA ARG A 49 3.44 -11.37 14.43
C ARG A 49 3.53 -12.69 13.69
N ARG A 50 4.65 -12.96 13.02
CA ARG A 50 4.91 -14.26 12.40
C ARG A 50 5.76 -15.14 13.31
N MET A 51 5.32 -16.37 13.52
CA MET A 51 5.91 -17.35 14.44
C MET A 51 6.08 -18.69 13.71
N GLY A 52 7.10 -18.79 12.84
CA GLY A 52 7.36 -20.00 12.06
C GLY A 52 6.17 -20.39 11.18
N ASN A 53 5.50 -21.49 11.53
CA ASN A 53 4.32 -22.02 10.84
C ASN A 53 3.00 -21.37 11.28
N SER A 54 3.05 -20.38 12.15
CA SER A 54 1.88 -19.65 12.61
C SER A 54 2.05 -18.15 12.38
N ALA A 55 0.93 -17.43 12.29
CA ALA A 55 0.89 -15.98 12.28
C ALA A 55 -0.26 -15.52 13.17
N ALA A 56 0.00 -14.50 13.97
CA ALA A 56 -1.00 -13.82 14.77
C ALA A 56 -1.20 -12.41 14.24
N SER A 57 -2.42 -11.90 14.37
CA SER A 57 -2.72 -10.49 14.13
C SER A 57 -3.63 -9.94 15.20
N GLU A 58 -3.40 -8.67 15.55
CA GLU A 58 -4.23 -7.92 16.48
C GLU A 58 -4.70 -6.64 15.79
N VAL A 59 -6.01 -6.41 15.80
CA VAL A 59 -6.64 -5.24 15.19
C VAL A 59 -7.13 -4.34 16.29
N TYR A 60 -6.68 -3.09 16.26
CA TYR A 60 -7.09 -2.04 17.17
C TYR A 60 -7.90 -1.00 16.41
N ILE A 61 -9.02 -0.58 16.98
CA ILE A 61 -9.85 0.52 16.48
C ILE A 61 -9.79 1.62 17.53
N ASP A 62 -9.33 2.80 17.12
CA ASP A 62 -9.11 3.96 18.00
C ASP A 62 -8.27 3.59 19.24
N GLY A 63 -7.29 2.70 19.04
CA GLY A 63 -6.37 2.23 20.06
C GLY A 63 -6.89 1.13 20.99
N VAL A 64 -8.14 0.67 20.83
CA VAL A 64 -8.74 -0.42 21.63
C VAL A 64 -8.74 -1.71 20.82
N LEU A 65 -8.34 -2.83 21.44
CA LEU A 65 -8.31 -4.14 20.79
C LEU A 65 -9.73 -4.56 20.38
N SER A 66 -9.94 -4.70 19.08
CA SER A 66 -11.21 -5.12 18.51
C SER A 66 -11.16 -6.57 18.00
N GLN A 67 -10.01 -7.03 17.53
CA GLN A 67 -9.87 -8.41 17.05
C GLN A 67 -8.51 -9.01 17.37
N LYS A 68 -8.50 -10.33 17.57
CA LYS A 68 -7.28 -11.11 17.70
C LYS A 68 -7.42 -12.41 16.92
N SER A 69 -6.52 -12.64 15.98
CA SER A 69 -6.55 -13.83 15.13
C SER A 69 -5.23 -14.57 15.16
N VAL A 70 -5.30 -15.90 15.08
CA VAL A 70 -4.14 -16.79 15.01
C VAL A 70 -4.38 -17.82 13.90
N GLY A 71 -3.57 -17.75 12.84
CA GLY A 71 -3.52 -18.71 11.75
C GLY A 71 -2.37 -19.70 11.90
N SER A 72 -2.57 -20.94 11.45
CA SER A 72 -1.58 -22.03 11.54
C SER A 72 -1.51 -22.82 10.23
N LEU A 73 -0.33 -22.85 9.61
CA LEU A 73 -0.04 -23.66 8.41
C LEU A 73 -0.19 -25.16 8.67
N THR A 74 0.08 -25.61 9.90
CA THR A 74 0.05 -27.03 10.28
C THR A 74 -1.37 -27.56 10.36
N THR A 75 -2.25 -26.84 11.06
CA THR A 75 -3.64 -27.27 11.27
C THR A 75 -4.57 -26.79 10.16
N LYS A 76 -4.11 -25.87 9.30
CA LYS A 76 -4.93 -25.17 8.30
C LYS A 76 -6.16 -24.51 8.93
N THR A 77 -5.96 -23.91 10.10
CA THR A 77 -7.03 -23.21 10.83
C THR A 77 -6.65 -21.77 11.13
N ILE A 78 -7.65 -20.91 11.20
CA ILE A 78 -7.55 -19.53 11.68
C ILE A 78 -8.60 -19.36 12.78
N ASN A 79 -8.16 -19.06 13.99
CA ASN A 79 -9.06 -18.77 15.10
C ASN A 79 -9.07 -17.26 15.34
N THR A 80 -10.25 -16.66 15.34
CA THR A 80 -10.45 -15.23 15.56
C THR A 80 -11.35 -14.98 16.74
N LYS A 81 -10.93 -14.04 17.58
CA LYS A 81 -11.75 -13.42 18.61
C LYS A 81 -12.14 -12.02 18.14
N VAL A 82 -13.43 -11.71 18.20
CA VAL A 82 -13.97 -10.35 17.99
C VAL A 82 -14.48 -9.83 19.32
N TYR A 83 -14.09 -8.62 19.70
CA TYR A 83 -14.41 -8.00 20.98
C TYR A 83 -15.50 -6.94 20.79
N ASP A 84 -16.76 -7.38 20.75
CA ASP A 84 -17.92 -6.56 20.37
C ASP A 84 -19.15 -6.72 21.29
N LEU A 85 -19.16 -7.70 22.19
CA LEU A 85 -20.31 -7.94 23.07
C LEU A 85 -20.35 -6.95 24.25
N SER A 86 -21.55 -6.53 24.64
CA SER A 86 -21.75 -5.76 25.88
C SER A 86 -21.63 -6.68 27.11
N ALA A 87 -20.75 -6.38 28.06
CA ALA A 87 -20.56 -7.20 29.26
C ALA A 87 -21.71 -7.08 30.28
N PRO A 88 -22.09 -8.16 31.02
CA PRO A 88 -22.01 -9.57 30.66
C PRO A 88 -23.43 -10.17 30.62
N LEU A 89 -24.02 -10.33 29.44
CA LEU A 89 -25.18 -11.24 29.34
C LEU A 89 -24.64 -12.67 29.38
N ARG A 90 -25.09 -13.44 30.37
CA ARG A 90 -24.83 -14.87 30.56
C ARG A 90 -25.21 -15.64 29.29
N TYR A 91 -24.27 -15.81 28.37
CA TYR A 91 -24.48 -16.68 27.21
C TYR A 91 -23.15 -17.34 26.86
N ASN A 92 -23.19 -18.66 26.68
CA ASN A 92 -22.08 -19.47 26.19
C ASN A 92 -21.43 -18.75 25.01
N ALA A 93 -20.11 -18.51 25.06
CA ALA A 93 -19.36 -17.95 23.94
C ALA A 93 -19.71 -18.77 22.70
N ALA A 94 -20.54 -18.22 21.81
CA ALA A 94 -20.98 -18.91 20.62
C ALA A 94 -19.75 -19.08 19.74
N LYS A 95 -19.22 -20.31 19.69
CA LYS A 95 -18.13 -20.67 18.81
C LYS A 95 -18.76 -20.89 17.44
N GLU A 96 -18.81 -19.84 16.65
CA GLU A 96 -19.36 -19.90 15.30
C GLU A 96 -18.27 -20.38 14.33
N THR A 97 -18.53 -21.52 13.69
CA THR A 97 -17.71 -22.02 12.58
C THR A 97 -18.41 -21.59 11.30
N VAL A 98 -17.91 -20.57 10.59
CA VAL A 98 -18.74 -19.92 9.56
C VAL A 98 -18.05 -19.74 8.21
N SER A 99 -16.73 -19.86 8.07
CA SER A 99 -16.11 -19.56 6.77
C SER A 99 -14.81 -20.29 6.45
N LYS A 100 -14.47 -20.30 5.15
CA LYS A 100 -13.18 -20.72 4.61
C LYS A 100 -12.43 -19.53 4.05
N ILE A 101 -11.19 -19.32 4.50
CA ILE A 101 -10.27 -18.34 3.91
C ILE A 101 -9.24 -19.09 3.08
N GLY A 102 -9.45 -19.13 1.77
CA GLY A 102 -8.73 -20.06 0.89
C GLY A 102 -8.91 -21.51 1.39
N ASP A 103 -7.80 -22.21 1.63
CA ASP A 103 -7.81 -23.61 2.10
C ASP A 103 -7.89 -23.74 3.64
N PHE A 104 -8.11 -22.65 4.37
CA PHE A 104 -8.11 -22.64 5.84
C PHE A 104 -9.54 -22.59 6.38
N ASN A 105 -9.81 -23.41 7.41
CA ASN A 105 -11.04 -23.28 8.18
C ASN A 105 -10.92 -22.09 9.14
N SER A 106 -11.86 -21.15 9.06
CA SER A 106 -11.90 -19.98 9.94
C SER A 106 -12.99 -20.12 10.99
N PHE A 107 -12.59 -19.92 12.25
CA PHE A 107 -13.45 -19.98 13.42
C PHE A 107 -13.49 -18.61 14.06
N THR A 108 -14.69 -18.09 14.32
CA THR A 108 -14.88 -16.80 14.97
C THR A 108 -15.58 -16.99 16.30
N THR A 109 -15.12 -16.28 17.32
CA THR A 109 -15.75 -16.26 18.65
C THR A 109 -15.92 -14.82 19.07
N HIS A 110 -17.12 -14.47 19.50
CA HIS A 110 -17.44 -13.14 19.99
C HIS A 110 -17.21 -13.08 21.51
N GLU A 111 -16.49 -12.06 21.95
CA GLU A 111 -16.13 -11.81 23.34
C GLU A 111 -16.58 -10.38 23.75
N PRO A 112 -16.75 -10.10 25.05
CA PRO A 112 -17.02 -8.75 25.51
C PRO A 112 -15.95 -7.75 25.09
N VAL A 113 -16.34 -6.49 24.86
CA VAL A 113 -15.42 -5.40 24.48
C VAL A 113 -14.15 -5.42 25.33
N SER A 114 -12.99 -5.38 24.66
CA SER A 114 -11.70 -5.54 25.31
C SER A 114 -11.32 -4.29 26.11
N ASN A 115 -10.68 -4.51 27.26
CA ASN A 115 -9.99 -3.46 28.01
C ASN A 115 -8.51 -3.28 27.57
N ILE A 116 -8.04 -4.11 26.62
CA ILE A 116 -6.67 -4.04 26.12
C ILE A 116 -6.53 -2.84 25.19
N LYS A 117 -5.59 -1.96 25.50
CA LYS A 117 -5.21 -0.82 24.66
C LYS A 117 -3.86 -1.08 24.00
N ILE A 118 -3.62 -0.42 22.88
CA ILE A 118 -2.32 -0.46 22.22
C ILE A 118 -1.30 0.38 23.01
N ASP A 119 -0.18 -0.23 23.41
CA ASP A 119 0.88 0.44 24.20
C ASP A 119 1.78 1.39 23.38
N GLU A 120 1.47 1.65 22.11
CA GLU A 120 2.27 2.51 21.27
C GLU A 120 1.81 3.97 21.35
N LYS A 121 2.75 4.87 21.65
CA LYS A 121 2.63 6.27 21.21
C LYS A 121 2.38 6.22 19.71
N ILE A 122 1.13 6.45 19.30
CA ILE A 122 0.76 6.67 17.92
C ILE A 122 1.66 7.80 17.45
N ASN A 123 2.67 7.49 16.63
CA ASN A 123 3.47 8.51 15.97
C ASN A 123 2.54 9.14 14.92
N ALA A 124 1.72 10.08 15.37
CA ALA A 124 0.80 10.88 14.56
C ALA A 124 1.56 11.85 13.62
N ASN A 125 2.89 11.75 13.55
CA ASN A 125 3.79 12.67 12.86
C ASN A 125 4.29 12.16 11.50
N SER A 126 3.62 11.22 10.83
CA SER A 126 3.93 10.89 9.43
C SER A 126 3.00 11.56 8.41
N VAL A 127 2.35 12.67 8.77
CA VAL A 127 1.41 13.37 7.88
C VAL A 127 1.83 14.82 7.66
N LYS A 128 2.83 15.00 6.78
CA LYS A 128 3.14 16.21 6.00
C LYS A 128 3.80 15.68 4.72
N SER A 129 3.47 16.08 3.49
CA SER A 129 2.99 17.35 2.98
C SER A 129 2.36 17.13 1.60
N ILE A 130 1.59 18.11 1.13
CA ILE A 130 1.00 18.21 -0.20
C ILE A 130 2.09 18.02 -1.26
N ARG A 131 2.03 16.94 -2.05
CA ARG A 131 3.07 16.59 -3.02
C ARG A 131 2.79 17.21 -4.39
N ARG A 132 3.86 17.76 -5.00
CA ARG A 132 3.95 18.02 -6.44
C ARG A 132 4.32 16.68 -7.12
N SER A 133 3.86 16.39 -8.33
CA SER A 133 4.10 15.11 -9.04
C SER A 133 5.58 14.74 -9.24
N ILE A 134 6.51 15.68 -9.04
CA ILE A 134 7.95 15.41 -9.01
C ILE A 134 8.41 14.71 -7.72
N THR A 135 7.66 14.81 -6.62
CA THR A 135 7.94 14.15 -5.32
C THR A 135 6.99 12.98 -5.02
N ASP A 136 5.87 12.86 -5.73
CA ASP A 136 5.04 11.64 -5.84
C ASP A 136 4.79 11.32 -7.30
N GLU A 137 5.69 10.55 -7.89
CA GLU A 137 5.53 10.15 -9.28
C GLU A 137 4.45 9.04 -9.37
N PRO A 138 3.35 9.24 -10.13
CA PRO A 138 2.40 8.17 -10.36
C PRO A 138 3.04 7.04 -11.18
N VAL A 139 2.66 5.79 -10.94
CA VAL A 139 3.27 4.63 -11.64
C VAL A 139 2.96 4.65 -13.14
N ASP A 140 1.72 4.97 -13.51
CA ASP A 140 1.32 5.17 -14.91
C ASP A 140 1.11 6.67 -15.20
N ASN A 141 0.59 7.00 -16.39
CA ASN A 141 0.34 8.39 -16.78
C ASN A 141 -0.98 8.95 -16.23
N THR A 142 -1.65 8.25 -15.30
CA THR A 142 -2.90 8.72 -14.70
C THR A 142 -2.67 10.06 -14.01
N GLY A 143 -3.48 11.07 -14.37
CA GLY A 143 -3.39 12.41 -13.79
C GLY A 143 -2.24 13.27 -14.33
N LEU A 144 -1.47 12.80 -15.32
CA LEU A 144 -0.44 13.60 -15.97
C LEU A 144 -0.94 14.23 -17.28
N SER A 145 -0.48 15.44 -17.58
CA SER A 145 -0.71 16.08 -18.87
C SER A 145 0.33 15.63 -19.89
N GLN A 146 -0.09 15.45 -21.14
CA GLN A 146 0.84 15.22 -22.24
C GLN A 146 1.80 16.41 -22.38
N SER A 147 3.07 16.12 -22.63
CA SER A 147 4.11 17.14 -22.76
C SER A 147 4.04 17.83 -24.13
N TYR A 148 4.33 19.13 -24.15
CA TYR A 148 4.55 19.90 -25.38
C TYR A 148 5.80 19.44 -26.14
N PHE A 149 6.73 18.74 -25.49
CA PHE A 149 7.95 18.21 -26.08
C PHE A 149 7.66 17.16 -27.19
N GLY A 150 6.46 16.56 -27.17
CA GLY A 150 6.05 15.55 -28.15
C GLY A 150 6.67 14.18 -27.87
N GLY A 151 6.53 13.25 -28.83
CA GLY A 151 7.18 11.92 -28.76
C GLY A 151 6.64 10.98 -27.67
N GLY A 152 5.40 11.19 -27.21
CA GLY A 152 4.74 10.36 -26.19
C GLY A 152 5.17 10.65 -24.75
N TYR A 153 5.88 11.75 -24.50
CA TYR A 153 6.23 12.19 -23.16
C TYR A 153 5.05 12.87 -22.44
N TYR A 154 5.00 12.69 -21.13
CA TYR A 154 4.07 13.32 -20.19
C TYR A 154 4.86 14.17 -19.20
N TYR A 155 4.26 15.27 -18.78
CA TYR A 155 4.87 16.22 -17.86
C TYR A 155 4.72 15.77 -16.41
N LEU A 156 5.84 15.66 -15.68
CA LEU A 156 5.87 15.27 -14.27
C LEU A 156 5.98 16.46 -13.31
N GLY A 157 6.43 17.62 -13.78
CA GLY A 157 6.58 18.79 -12.93
C GLY A 157 7.85 19.57 -13.20
N GLU A 158 8.01 20.65 -12.44
CA GLU A 158 9.13 21.58 -12.54
C GLU A 158 9.83 21.71 -11.18
N TYR A 159 11.15 21.76 -11.21
CA TYR A 159 11.99 21.95 -10.03
C TYR A 159 13.24 22.75 -10.41
N GLY A 160 13.79 23.49 -9.45
CA GLY A 160 14.92 24.39 -9.68
C GLY A 160 15.07 25.44 -8.60
N GLY A 161 15.70 26.56 -8.95
CA GLY A 161 16.02 27.61 -7.99
C GLY A 161 17.15 27.21 -7.03
N PHE A 162 18.10 26.41 -7.50
CA PHE A 162 19.25 26.03 -6.70
C PHE A 162 20.14 27.26 -6.41
N TYR A 163 20.85 27.27 -5.29
CA TYR A 163 21.69 28.40 -4.87
C TYR A 163 22.67 28.90 -5.96
N TYR A 164 23.24 27.98 -6.74
CA TYR A 164 24.17 28.28 -7.83
C TYR A 164 23.50 28.63 -9.17
N ALA A 165 22.17 28.49 -9.26
CA ALA A 165 21.36 28.75 -10.45
C ALA A 165 19.94 29.22 -10.04
N PRO A 166 19.81 30.37 -9.35
CA PRO A 166 18.58 30.76 -8.66
C PRO A 166 17.40 31.04 -9.62
N ASP A 167 17.69 31.47 -10.85
CA ASP A 167 16.68 31.78 -11.87
C ASP A 167 16.48 30.65 -12.89
N VAL A 168 16.97 29.45 -12.59
CA VAL A 168 16.88 28.30 -13.48
C VAL A 168 15.93 27.26 -12.90
N TYR A 169 14.87 26.99 -13.68
CA TYR A 169 13.91 25.93 -13.41
C TYR A 169 13.87 24.97 -14.59
N ALA A 170 13.87 23.68 -14.27
CA ALA A 170 13.81 22.63 -15.27
C ALA A 170 12.55 21.80 -15.12
N GLN A 171 12.00 21.41 -16.26
CA GLN A 171 10.81 20.60 -16.38
C GLN A 171 11.21 19.16 -16.65
N LEU A 172 10.65 18.25 -15.85
CA LEU A 172 10.83 16.81 -15.97
C LEU A 172 9.68 16.22 -16.77
N HIS A 173 10.03 15.46 -17.79
CA HIS A 173 9.10 14.73 -18.65
C HIS A 173 9.42 13.25 -18.62
N ARG A 174 8.42 12.40 -18.77
CA ARG A 174 8.56 10.94 -18.76
C ARG A 174 7.70 10.30 -19.84
N LYS A 175 8.24 9.26 -20.47
CA LYS A 175 7.49 8.25 -21.23
C LYS A 175 7.78 6.87 -20.65
N TYR A 176 6.92 5.90 -20.90
CA TYR A 176 7.20 4.53 -20.47
C TYR A 176 6.63 3.48 -21.42
N SER A 177 7.21 2.29 -21.33
CA SER A 177 6.60 1.04 -21.77
C SER A 177 6.42 0.12 -20.58
N SER A 178 5.33 -0.64 -20.55
CA SER A 178 5.05 -1.60 -19.47
C SER A 178 4.88 -3.01 -20.03
N LYS A 179 5.37 -3.99 -19.28
CA LYS A 179 5.19 -5.42 -19.56
C LYS A 179 4.42 -6.06 -18.42
N TYR A 180 3.33 -6.76 -18.75
CA TYR A 180 2.63 -7.62 -17.80
C TYR A 180 3.44 -8.90 -17.61
N GLU A 181 3.89 -9.15 -16.38
CA GLU A 181 4.69 -10.34 -16.03
C GLU A 181 3.81 -11.50 -15.55
N GLY A 182 2.49 -11.31 -15.50
CA GLY A 182 1.54 -12.34 -15.11
C GLY A 182 0.81 -12.06 -13.80
N GLU A 183 -0.22 -12.87 -13.58
CA GLU A 183 -0.96 -12.88 -12.33
C GLU A 183 -0.09 -13.58 -11.28
N THR A 184 0.18 -12.90 -10.18
CA THR A 184 0.97 -13.46 -9.10
C THR A 184 0.10 -14.30 -8.18
N LYS A 185 -1.07 -13.76 -7.77
CA LYS A 185 -2.05 -14.48 -6.96
C LYS A 185 -3.39 -13.77 -6.97
N THR A 186 -4.46 -14.53 -6.81
CA THR A 186 -5.80 -14.00 -6.52
C THR A 186 -6.27 -14.51 -5.17
N TRP A 187 -6.83 -13.61 -4.38
CA TRP A 187 -7.50 -13.92 -3.12
C TRP A 187 -8.97 -13.54 -3.19
N ARG A 188 -9.79 -14.33 -2.52
CA ARG A 188 -11.23 -14.13 -2.41
C ARG A 188 -11.61 -14.31 -0.95
N TRP A 189 -12.51 -13.46 -0.49
CA TRP A 189 -12.96 -13.40 0.89
C TRP A 189 -14.49 -13.30 0.90
N GLY A 190 -15.10 -14.10 1.75
CA GLY A 190 -16.53 -14.11 1.97
C GLY A 190 -17.02 -12.88 2.74
N GLU A 191 -18.34 -12.70 2.67
CA GLU A 191 -19.09 -11.85 3.59
C GLU A 191 -18.90 -12.42 5.00
N ASN A 192 -18.63 -11.57 5.99
CA ASN A 192 -18.35 -11.93 7.38
C ASN A 192 -16.91 -12.37 7.72
N GLU A 193 -15.96 -12.32 6.78
CA GLU A 193 -14.56 -12.50 7.13
C GLU A 193 -14.00 -11.29 7.88
N THR A 194 -13.20 -11.56 8.91
CA THR A 194 -12.64 -10.52 9.78
C THR A 194 -11.29 -10.03 9.28
N LEU A 195 -10.99 -8.76 9.53
CA LEU A 195 -9.70 -8.15 9.22
C LEU A 195 -8.53 -8.90 9.88
N GLY A 196 -8.71 -9.33 11.13
CA GLY A 196 -7.74 -10.17 11.82
C GLY A 196 -7.52 -11.49 11.08
N ALA A 197 -8.58 -12.21 10.71
CA ALA A 197 -8.42 -13.50 10.05
C ALA A 197 -7.67 -13.39 8.72
N ILE A 198 -8.02 -12.38 7.91
CA ILE A 198 -7.38 -12.10 6.62
C ILE A 198 -5.92 -11.68 6.81
N SER A 199 -5.65 -10.81 7.78
CA SER A 199 -4.29 -10.37 8.09
C SER A 199 -3.41 -11.54 8.54
N ALA A 200 -3.92 -12.39 9.44
CA ALA A 200 -3.24 -13.61 9.86
C ALA A 200 -2.98 -14.54 8.66
N TYR A 201 -3.98 -14.80 7.82
CA TYR A 201 -3.84 -15.64 6.63
C TYR A 201 -2.78 -15.13 5.66
N LEU A 202 -2.82 -13.86 5.28
CA LEU A 202 -1.85 -13.26 4.36
C LEU A 202 -0.43 -13.30 4.93
N SER A 203 -0.29 -13.09 6.24
CA SER A 203 1.00 -13.09 6.95
C SER A 203 1.70 -14.45 7.00
N LEU A 204 0.96 -15.54 6.76
CA LEU A 204 1.56 -16.87 6.62
C LEU A 204 2.42 -16.97 5.35
N PHE A 205 2.11 -16.16 4.33
CA PHE A 205 2.72 -16.27 3.00
C PHE A 205 3.50 -15.03 2.57
N LEU A 206 3.12 -13.85 3.07
CA LEU A 206 3.63 -12.56 2.62
C LEU A 206 4.40 -11.85 3.73
N GLY A 207 5.34 -10.98 3.34
CA GLY A 207 5.98 -10.04 4.27
C GLY A 207 5.00 -8.95 4.70
N PRO A 208 5.14 -8.37 5.91
CA PRO A 208 4.07 -7.57 6.50
C PRO A 208 3.80 -6.27 5.75
N SER A 209 4.82 -5.71 5.08
CA SER A 209 4.66 -4.59 4.15
C SER A 209 3.64 -4.86 3.04
N LEU A 210 3.63 -6.06 2.44
CA LEU A 210 2.67 -6.42 1.40
C LEU A 210 1.30 -6.75 1.99
N VAL A 211 1.26 -7.37 3.18
CA VAL A 211 0.01 -7.62 3.92
C VAL A 211 -0.71 -6.30 4.20
N GLY A 212 -0.01 -5.32 4.78
CA GLY A 212 -0.61 -4.03 5.10
C GLY A 212 -1.15 -3.31 3.87
N PHE A 213 -0.46 -3.43 2.73
CA PHE A 213 -0.91 -2.83 1.49
C PHE A 213 -2.18 -3.51 0.92
N ILE A 214 -2.26 -4.85 0.95
CA ILE A 214 -3.46 -5.60 0.53
C ILE A 214 -4.64 -5.28 1.46
N VAL A 215 -4.40 -5.30 2.77
CA VAL A 215 -5.40 -4.93 3.78
C VAL A 215 -5.93 -3.51 3.53
N THR A 216 -5.05 -2.54 3.26
CA THR A 216 -5.51 -1.16 2.98
C THR A 216 -6.28 -1.05 1.64
N ALA A 217 -6.20 -2.03 0.74
CA ALA A 217 -7.00 -2.07 -0.50
C ALA A 217 -8.36 -2.75 -0.29
N LEU A 218 -8.51 -3.52 0.79
CA LEU A 218 -9.69 -4.33 1.07
C LEU A 218 -10.82 -3.56 1.77
N PHE A 219 -10.50 -2.69 2.71
CA PHE A 219 -11.47 -2.32 3.74
C PHE A 219 -12.14 -0.96 3.53
N PHE A 220 -13.47 -0.99 3.65
CA PHE A 220 -14.39 0.14 3.59
C PHE A 220 -15.18 0.37 4.89
N THR A 221 -15.13 -0.55 5.86
CA THR A 221 -15.92 -0.44 7.12
C THR A 221 -15.03 -0.45 8.37
N ALA A 222 -15.29 0.48 9.29
CA ALA A 222 -14.52 0.59 10.53
C ALA A 222 -14.87 -0.48 11.58
N GLN A 223 -15.78 -1.42 11.29
CA GLN A 223 -16.23 -2.45 12.25
C GLN A 223 -15.43 -3.77 12.15
N GLY A 224 -14.36 -3.81 11.36
CA GLY A 224 -13.42 -4.94 11.31
C GLY A 224 -13.96 -6.23 10.68
N VAL A 225 -15.23 -6.29 10.30
CA VAL A 225 -15.83 -7.37 9.51
C VAL A 225 -16.08 -6.86 8.10
N ILE A 226 -15.78 -7.68 7.09
CA ILE A 226 -16.10 -7.38 5.70
C ILE A 226 -17.61 -7.51 5.49
N ALA A 227 -18.24 -6.41 5.09
CA ALA A 227 -19.70 -6.33 4.86
C ALA A 227 -20.17 -6.91 3.52
N TYR A 228 -19.27 -7.17 2.56
CA TYR A 228 -19.59 -7.66 1.22
C TYR A 228 -18.45 -8.51 0.66
N ALA A 229 -18.71 -9.52 -0.16
CA ALA A 229 -17.65 -10.40 -0.66
C ALA A 229 -16.58 -9.62 -1.44
N GLN A 230 -15.30 -9.86 -1.14
CA GLN A 230 -14.18 -9.14 -1.75
C GLN A 230 -13.33 -10.08 -2.58
N SER A 231 -12.73 -9.56 -3.64
CA SER A 231 -11.65 -10.25 -4.34
C SER A 231 -10.54 -9.27 -4.68
N ILE A 232 -9.30 -9.70 -4.41
CA ILE A 232 -8.09 -8.96 -4.76
C ILE A 232 -7.27 -9.80 -5.70
N LYS A 233 -6.91 -9.17 -6.80
CA LYS A 233 -5.93 -9.69 -7.75
C LYS A 233 -4.61 -8.97 -7.56
N LEU A 234 -3.56 -9.75 -7.36
CA LEU A 234 -2.17 -9.30 -7.35
C LEU A 234 -1.51 -9.69 -8.66
N ALA A 235 -1.09 -8.70 -9.42
CA ALA A 235 -0.39 -8.84 -10.68
C ALA A 235 1.00 -8.20 -10.58
N THR A 236 1.94 -8.68 -11.39
CA THR A 236 3.27 -8.06 -11.51
C THR A 236 3.40 -7.38 -12.87
N PHE A 237 3.93 -6.15 -12.87
CA PHE A 237 4.26 -5.40 -14.08
C PHE A 237 5.66 -4.84 -13.97
N SER A 238 6.41 -4.90 -15.06
CA SER A 238 7.71 -4.23 -15.21
C SER A 238 7.53 -2.98 -16.05
N PHE A 239 8.07 -1.86 -15.60
CA PHE A 239 8.00 -0.58 -16.30
C PHE A 239 9.41 -0.12 -16.67
N TYR A 240 9.57 0.20 -17.94
CA TYR A 240 10.76 0.89 -18.44
C TYR A 240 10.40 2.35 -18.71
N TYR A 241 10.88 3.22 -17.83
CA TYR A 241 10.67 4.66 -17.90
C TYR A 241 11.85 5.34 -18.59
N THR A 242 11.57 6.26 -19.50
CA THR A 242 12.56 7.19 -20.06
C THR A 242 12.18 8.60 -19.67
N TYR A 243 13.14 9.33 -19.12
CA TYR A 243 12.98 10.68 -18.62
C TYR A 243 13.77 11.66 -19.45
N MET A 244 13.28 12.89 -19.47
CA MET A 244 13.96 14.01 -20.09
C MET A 244 13.80 15.27 -19.26
N VAL A 245 14.90 15.96 -19.02
CA VAL A 245 14.93 17.25 -18.33
C VAL A 245 15.11 18.34 -19.36
N THR A 246 14.19 19.29 -19.36
CA THR A 246 14.18 20.42 -20.29
C THR A 246 14.22 21.75 -19.56
N ILE A 247 14.94 22.71 -20.14
CA ILE A 247 14.99 24.10 -19.68
C ILE A 247 14.73 24.96 -20.91
N LYS A 248 13.77 25.90 -20.84
CA LYS A 248 13.40 26.73 -21.99
C LYS A 248 13.20 25.92 -23.29
N TYR A 249 12.43 24.82 -23.21
CA TYR A 249 12.07 23.95 -24.35
C TYR A 249 13.21 23.12 -24.96
N LYS A 250 14.45 23.24 -24.46
CA LYS A 250 15.60 22.42 -24.92
C LYS A 250 15.94 21.34 -23.89
N SER A 251 16.30 20.16 -24.37
CA SER A 251 16.73 19.04 -23.53
C SER A 251 18.18 19.20 -23.10
N TYR A 252 18.45 18.99 -21.80
CA TYR A 252 19.78 19.09 -21.20
C TYR A 252 20.20 17.82 -20.45
N TYR A 253 19.28 16.89 -20.23
CA TYR A 253 19.59 15.60 -19.61
C TYR A 253 18.54 14.55 -19.96
N GLY A 254 18.98 13.31 -20.09
CA GLY A 254 18.14 12.14 -20.33
C GLY A 254 18.56 11.00 -19.41
N ALA A 255 17.58 10.28 -18.88
CA ALA A 255 17.81 9.16 -17.98
C ALA A 255 16.74 8.08 -18.19
N TRP A 256 16.98 6.90 -17.64
CA TRP A 256 16.01 5.81 -17.68
C TRP A 256 15.92 5.13 -16.31
N ARG A 257 14.80 4.45 -16.06
CA ARG A 257 14.61 3.56 -14.90
C ARG A 257 13.85 2.31 -15.32
N ASP A 258 14.28 1.18 -14.80
CA ASP A 258 13.55 -0.09 -14.86
C ASP A 258 13.07 -0.44 -13.45
N MET A 259 11.75 -0.56 -13.30
CA MET A 259 11.12 -0.76 -12.00
C MET A 259 9.98 -1.78 -12.13
N THR A 260 9.96 -2.75 -11.22
CA THR A 260 8.88 -3.72 -11.13
C THR A 260 7.90 -3.29 -10.05
N TYR A 261 6.61 -3.35 -10.35
CA TYR A 261 5.54 -3.06 -9.41
C TYR A 261 4.60 -4.25 -9.25
N TRP A 262 4.07 -4.37 -8.04
CA TRP A 262 2.84 -5.09 -7.79
C TRP A 262 1.65 -4.18 -8.07
N LYS A 263 0.74 -4.63 -8.94
CA LYS A 263 -0.61 -4.09 -9.09
C LYS A 263 -1.54 -4.86 -8.19
N ILE A 264 -2.21 -4.18 -7.27
CA ILE A 264 -3.22 -4.76 -6.39
C ILE A 264 -4.56 -4.16 -6.77
N GLU A 265 -5.44 -5.00 -7.27
CA GLU A 265 -6.75 -4.62 -7.77
C GLU A 265 -7.82 -5.26 -6.91
N ASN A 266 -8.63 -4.43 -6.24
CA ASN A 266 -9.86 -4.89 -5.63
C ASN A 266 -10.91 -4.97 -6.74
N THR A 267 -11.16 -6.17 -7.24
CA THR A 267 -12.05 -6.39 -8.37
C THR A 267 -13.52 -6.15 -8.01
N THR A 268 -13.88 -6.24 -6.72
CA THR A 268 -15.22 -5.90 -6.26
C THR A 268 -15.44 -4.38 -6.22
N ALA A 269 -14.49 -3.63 -5.66
CA ALA A 269 -14.61 -2.18 -5.52
C ALA A 269 -14.14 -1.40 -6.77
N GLY A 270 -13.51 -2.07 -7.73
CA GLY A 270 -12.90 -1.43 -8.90
C GLY A 270 -11.71 -0.53 -8.56
N THR A 271 -11.11 -0.68 -7.38
CA THR A 271 -9.99 0.15 -6.92
C THR A 271 -8.65 -0.53 -7.22
N THR A 272 -7.65 0.27 -7.60
CA THR A 272 -6.30 -0.22 -7.88
C THR A 272 -5.29 0.54 -7.03
N LYS A 273 -4.29 -0.17 -6.52
CA LYS A 273 -3.11 0.39 -5.89
C LYS A 273 -1.84 -0.23 -6.45
N TRP A 274 -0.79 0.57 -6.54
CA TRP A 274 0.52 0.14 -7.02
C TRP A 274 1.56 0.19 -5.90
N LYS A 275 2.38 -0.86 -5.80
CA LYS A 275 3.48 -0.93 -4.85
C LYS A 275 4.77 -1.30 -5.55
N LEU A 276 5.82 -0.51 -5.32
CA LEU A 276 7.15 -0.82 -5.82
C LEU A 276 7.60 -2.18 -5.24
N LYS A 277 7.91 -3.12 -6.13
CA LYS A 277 8.45 -4.44 -5.79
C LYS A 277 9.98 -4.39 -5.83
N SER A 278 10.55 -3.86 -6.90
CA SER A 278 12.00 -3.76 -7.08
C SER A 278 12.39 -2.61 -8.01
N PHE A 279 13.55 -2.02 -7.74
CA PHE A 279 14.27 -1.18 -8.69
C PHE A 279 15.31 -2.06 -9.40
N ASN A 280 15.16 -2.25 -10.70
CA ASN A 280 15.95 -3.21 -11.47
C ASN A 280 17.18 -2.55 -12.11
N GLY A 281 17.14 -1.23 -12.35
CA GLY A 281 18.28 -0.49 -12.89
C GLY A 281 17.95 0.91 -13.37
N GLY A 282 18.98 1.67 -13.70
CA GLY A 282 18.88 3.03 -14.24
C GLY A 282 19.30 4.12 -13.25
N PHE A 283 18.90 5.37 -13.51
CA PHE A 283 19.22 6.51 -12.68
C PHE A 283 18.46 6.44 -11.35
N GLY A 284 19.10 6.86 -10.24
CA GLY A 284 18.56 6.77 -8.88
C GLY A 284 17.11 7.23 -8.74
N VAL A 285 16.42 6.76 -7.69
CA VAL A 285 14.96 6.95 -7.51
C VAL A 285 14.52 8.41 -7.31
N SER A 286 15.46 9.34 -7.15
CA SER A 286 15.16 10.75 -6.91
C SER A 286 14.98 11.55 -8.21
N ASN A 287 13.78 12.10 -8.40
CA ASN A 287 13.49 13.01 -9.52
C ASN A 287 14.18 14.37 -9.38
N THR A 288 14.40 14.83 -8.14
CA THR A 288 15.07 16.11 -7.88
C THR A 288 16.56 16.05 -8.25
N GLU A 289 17.22 14.92 -8.02
CA GLU A 289 18.60 14.69 -8.46
C GLU A 289 18.71 14.66 -9.99
N MET A 290 17.73 14.07 -10.67
CA MET A 290 17.68 14.05 -12.13
C MET A 290 17.52 15.46 -12.70
N VAL A 291 16.62 16.25 -12.12
CA VAL A 291 16.45 17.67 -12.49
C VAL A 291 17.72 18.46 -12.21
N LYS A 292 18.37 18.24 -11.07
CA LYS A 292 19.65 18.89 -10.75
C LYS A 292 20.71 18.62 -11.82
N ALA A 293 20.87 17.37 -12.25
CA ALA A 293 21.82 17.02 -13.33
C ALA A 293 21.53 17.76 -14.64
N GLY A 294 20.24 17.96 -14.99
CA GLY A 294 19.85 18.78 -16.13
C GLY A 294 20.19 20.26 -15.99
N ILE A 295 20.02 20.83 -14.79
CA ILE A 295 20.42 22.21 -14.51
C ILE A 295 21.95 22.37 -14.52
N ASP A 296 22.69 21.42 -13.97
CA ASP A 296 24.16 21.42 -14.00
C ASP A 296 24.69 21.44 -15.45
N ASN A 297 24.13 20.59 -16.32
CA ASN A 297 24.49 20.56 -17.74
C ASN A 297 24.14 21.86 -18.47
N TYR A 298 23.03 22.50 -18.12
CA TYR A 298 22.64 23.78 -18.70
C TYR A 298 23.59 24.91 -18.30
N VAL A 299 23.97 24.97 -17.03
CA VAL A 299 24.89 26.00 -16.51
C VAL A 299 26.29 25.82 -17.11
N ALA A 300 26.76 24.58 -17.26
CA ALA A 300 28.06 24.29 -17.88
C ALA A 300 28.14 24.67 -19.37
N GLN A 301 27.00 24.86 -20.04
CA GLN A 301 26.91 25.25 -21.45
C GLN A 301 26.68 26.76 -21.67
N LYS A 302 26.63 27.55 -20.59
CA LYS A 302 26.59 29.01 -20.64
C LYS A 302 27.98 29.60 -20.55
#